data_AF-A0A369RNW4-F1
#
_entry.id   AF-A0A369RNW4-F1
#
_cell.length_a   1.000
_cell.length_b   1.000
_cell.length_c   1.000
_cell.angle_alpha   90.00
_cell.angle_beta   90.00
_cell.angle_gamma   90.00
#
_symmetry.space_group_name_H-M   'P 1'
#
loop_
_entity.id
_entity.type
_entity.pdbx_description
1 polymer ?
#
loop_
_entity_poly.entity_id
_entity_poly.type
_entity_poly.pdbx_seq_one_letter_code
_entity_poly.pdbx_strand_id
1 'polypeptide(L)'
;MSLCYKSTQAVENLFKTVIEMCSILYCNAVAKVLAWLLGFGILISTFSALQKIGVVYACKLKRGDSHRKKRFSFLILNTAFGAWFGSAYLIIIAFSDHYYTNSFDYNNKIYYNSSDNYPLCHNFTLIWLKNPLCSIARFSFLIGVQLPPLTMLVLSFDRYYTIVKPLNCRYFRSRNIKFVVCCLWLYTLIVATISAIRSLQMADKIVYDEVDNICSYGSMPDTVVQFTIFLTMMTTLIAYTLCIILNVKIIIHIKRASSHLSNIQQVTTENRVQIEKYYGVFVFLLATTNTLSCLPATIVVIIRYLKLSKSSLKLGNDISIIAYFLQFINAFINPYLVILLTSKTLHEHFKR
;
A
#
# COMPACT_ATOMS: atom_id res chain seq x y z
N MET A 1 -5.77 -26.60 49.45
CA MET A 1 -6.52 -26.07 48.28
C MET A 1 -6.01 -24.73 47.75
N SER A 2 -5.47 -23.80 48.55
CA SER A 2 -5.00 -22.49 48.02
C SER A 2 -3.68 -22.51 47.23
N LEU A 3 -2.84 -23.55 47.41
CA LEU A 3 -1.60 -23.71 46.64
C LEU A 3 -1.83 -24.17 45.18
N CYS A 4 -2.90 -24.93 44.92
CA CYS A 4 -3.22 -25.39 43.56
C CYS A 4 -3.77 -24.25 42.69
N TYR A 5 -4.58 -23.36 43.28
CA TYR A 5 -5.16 -22.19 42.61
C TYR A 5 -4.11 -21.14 42.19
N LYS A 6 -3.06 -20.96 43.00
CA LYS A 6 -1.92 -20.10 42.61
C LYS A 6 -1.12 -20.67 41.44
N SER A 7 -1.04 -22.01 41.30
CA SER A 7 -0.30 -22.63 40.18
C SER A 7 -1.07 -22.51 38.86
N THR A 8 -2.40 -22.69 38.86
CA THR A 8 -3.21 -22.50 37.65
C THR A 8 -3.23 -21.05 37.20
N GLN A 9 -3.29 -20.09 38.12
CA GLN A 9 -3.24 -18.67 37.78
C GLN A 9 -1.84 -18.22 37.30
N ALA A 10 -0.77 -18.83 37.82
CA ALA A 10 0.58 -18.63 37.31
C ALA A 10 0.78 -19.24 35.92
N VAL A 11 0.23 -20.44 35.65
CA VAL A 11 0.26 -21.09 34.34
C VAL A 11 -0.58 -20.33 33.32
N GLU A 12 -1.74 -19.81 33.71
CA GLU A 12 -2.61 -19.02 32.82
C GLU A 12 -2.02 -17.64 32.51
N ASN A 13 -1.33 -17.02 33.48
CA ASN A 13 -0.52 -15.82 33.26
C ASN A 13 0.73 -16.11 32.41
N LEU A 14 1.35 -17.28 32.56
CA LEU A 14 2.44 -17.76 31.70
C LEU A 14 1.95 -17.98 30.27
N PHE A 15 0.79 -18.58 30.09
CA PHE A 15 0.21 -18.85 28.77
C PHE A 15 -0.22 -17.55 28.09
N LYS A 16 -0.75 -16.58 28.84
CA LYS A 16 -1.02 -15.23 28.33
C LYS A 16 0.26 -14.53 27.89
N THR A 17 1.30 -14.52 28.72
CA THR A 17 2.58 -13.88 28.38
C THR A 17 3.29 -14.57 27.21
N VAL A 18 3.33 -15.90 27.16
CA VAL A 18 3.96 -16.66 26.06
C VAL A 18 3.22 -16.45 24.72
N ILE A 19 1.89 -16.37 24.72
CA ILE A 19 1.15 -16.07 23.49
C ILE A 19 1.24 -14.57 23.12
N GLU A 20 1.42 -13.67 24.09
CA GLU A 20 1.60 -12.24 23.86
C GLU A 20 2.93 -11.89 23.16
N MET A 21 3.82 -12.86 23.02
CA MET A 21 5.24 -12.66 22.76
C MET A 21 5.74 -13.22 21.42
N CYS A 22 4.85 -13.82 20.61
CA CYS A 22 5.25 -14.33 19.30
C CYS A 22 5.22 -13.24 18.21
N SER A 23 6.28 -13.22 17.40
CA SER A 23 6.38 -12.40 16.19
C SER A 23 5.16 -12.56 15.27
N ILE A 24 4.76 -11.46 14.64
CA ILE A 24 3.58 -11.37 13.74
C ILE A 24 3.65 -12.38 12.59
N LEU A 25 4.81 -12.61 12.00
CA LEU A 25 4.95 -13.65 10.96
C LEU A 25 5.29 -15.02 11.54
N TYR A 26 6.20 -15.12 12.52
CA TYR A 26 6.81 -16.40 12.92
C TYR A 26 5.78 -17.46 13.33
N CYS A 27 4.81 -17.12 14.19
CA CYS A 27 3.77 -18.04 14.66
C CYS A 27 2.50 -18.03 13.81
N ASN A 28 2.42 -17.23 12.74
CA ASN A 28 1.20 -17.05 11.97
C ASN A 28 1.37 -17.56 10.54
N ALA A 29 1.06 -18.84 10.32
CA ALA A 29 1.13 -19.47 9.01
C ALA A 29 0.28 -18.73 7.96
N VAL A 30 -0.87 -18.17 8.36
CA VAL A 30 -1.74 -17.40 7.45
C VAL A 30 -1.04 -16.12 6.99
N ALA A 31 -0.41 -15.37 7.90
CA ALA A 31 0.35 -14.17 7.57
C ALA A 31 1.51 -14.47 6.61
N LYS A 32 2.24 -15.59 6.81
CA LYS A 32 3.31 -16.03 5.92
C LYS A 32 2.80 -16.33 4.51
N VAL A 33 1.73 -17.10 4.41
CA VAL A 33 1.10 -17.44 3.12
C VAL A 33 0.58 -16.17 2.43
N LEU A 34 -0.07 -15.26 3.16
CA LEU A 34 -0.55 -13.99 2.62
C LEU A 34 0.59 -13.10 2.12
N ALA A 35 1.72 -13.02 2.84
CA ALA A 35 2.88 -12.25 2.40
C ALA A 35 3.43 -12.76 1.06
N TRP A 36 3.56 -14.08 0.89
CA TRP A 36 3.97 -14.69 -0.38
C TRP A 36 2.96 -14.47 -1.50
N LEU A 37 1.68 -14.76 -1.26
CA LEU A 37 0.62 -14.66 -2.26
C LEU A 37 0.43 -13.22 -2.72
N LEU A 38 0.37 -12.25 -1.80
CA LEU A 38 0.24 -10.84 -2.14
C LEU A 38 1.53 -10.31 -2.76
N GLY A 39 2.70 -10.67 -2.22
CA GLY A 39 3.99 -10.24 -2.76
C GLY A 39 4.16 -10.62 -4.23
N PHE A 40 4.12 -11.91 -4.55
CA PHE A 40 4.24 -12.37 -5.94
C PHE A 40 3.03 -12.03 -6.79
N GLY A 41 1.82 -12.08 -6.22
CA GLY A 41 0.60 -11.72 -6.93
C GLY A 41 0.63 -10.29 -7.45
N ILE A 42 1.06 -9.33 -6.61
CA ILE A 42 1.23 -7.92 -6.99
C ILE A 42 2.36 -7.80 -8.01
N LEU A 43 3.47 -8.52 -7.83
CA LEU A 43 4.59 -8.48 -8.78
C LEU A 43 4.14 -8.86 -10.20
N ILE A 44 3.47 -10.01 -10.32
CA ILE A 44 3.00 -10.54 -11.61
C ILE A 44 1.94 -9.63 -12.21
N SER A 45 0.97 -9.17 -11.42
CA SER A 45 -0.12 -8.33 -11.92
C SER A 45 0.37 -6.95 -12.36
N THR A 46 1.27 -6.32 -11.59
CA THR A 46 1.90 -5.05 -11.94
C THR A 46 2.81 -5.18 -13.14
N PHE A 47 3.67 -6.21 -13.22
CA PHE A 47 4.51 -6.44 -14.38
C PHE A 47 3.69 -6.63 -15.67
N SER A 48 2.63 -7.44 -15.60
CA SER A 48 1.70 -7.65 -16.72
C SER A 48 1.01 -6.35 -17.15
N ALA A 49 0.60 -5.52 -16.19
CA ALA A 49 -0.01 -4.22 -16.48
C ALA A 49 1.02 -3.24 -17.08
N LEU A 50 2.23 -3.17 -16.53
CA LEU A 50 3.33 -2.33 -17.04
C LEU A 50 3.68 -2.71 -18.47
N GLN A 51 3.79 -4.00 -18.79
CA GLN A 51 4.09 -4.47 -20.15
C GLN A 51 2.97 -4.06 -21.13
N LYS A 52 1.70 -4.34 -20.80
CA LYS A 52 0.57 -3.99 -21.66
C LYS A 52 0.43 -2.47 -21.85
N ILE A 53 0.50 -1.70 -20.77
CA ILE A 53 0.38 -0.24 -20.81
C ILE A 53 1.59 0.37 -21.53
N GLY A 54 2.79 -0.17 -21.33
CA GLY A 54 4.02 0.27 -21.98
C GLY A 54 3.96 0.11 -23.49
N VAL A 55 3.52 -1.05 -23.99
CA VAL A 55 3.30 -1.29 -25.42
C VAL A 55 2.26 -0.33 -25.99
N VAL A 56 1.12 -0.17 -25.31
CA VAL A 56 0.07 0.78 -25.72
C VAL A 56 0.60 2.21 -25.73
N TYR A 57 1.37 2.61 -24.73
CA TYR A 57 1.95 3.94 -24.63
C TYR A 57 2.93 4.21 -25.78
N ALA A 58 3.82 3.26 -26.08
CA ALA A 58 4.77 3.36 -27.19
C ALA A 58 4.05 3.46 -28.55
N CYS A 59 3.03 2.64 -28.79
CA CYS A 59 2.21 2.71 -30.00
C CYS A 59 1.49 4.06 -30.15
N LYS A 60 0.92 4.58 -29.05
CA LYS A 60 0.27 5.90 -29.02
C LYS A 60 1.25 7.06 -29.21
N LEU A 61 2.50 6.90 -28.76
CA LEU A 61 3.55 7.89 -29.00
C LEU A 61 3.83 8.00 -30.50
N LYS A 62 3.99 6.85 -31.19
CA LYS A 62 4.22 6.78 -32.64
C LYS A 62 3.05 7.32 -33.47
N ARG A 63 1.80 7.04 -33.07
CA ARG A 63 0.59 7.45 -33.81
C ARG A 63 0.17 8.92 -33.63
N GLY A 64 0.94 9.75 -32.92
CA GLY A 64 0.56 11.15 -32.69
C GLY A 64 -0.70 11.31 -31.83
N ASP A 65 -1.05 10.28 -31.04
CA ASP A 65 -2.32 10.21 -30.30
C ASP A 65 -2.49 11.38 -29.31
N SER A 66 -3.75 11.76 -29.02
CA SER A 66 -4.09 12.92 -28.18
C SER A 66 -3.29 12.97 -26.87
N HIS A 67 -2.77 14.14 -26.53
CA HIS A 67 -2.02 14.40 -25.30
C HIS A 67 -2.72 13.90 -24.03
N ARG A 68 -4.05 13.91 -24.01
CA ARG A 68 -4.86 13.44 -22.88
C ARG A 68 -4.68 11.95 -22.60
N LYS A 69 -4.72 11.10 -23.65
CA LYS A 69 -4.53 9.65 -23.53
C LYS A 69 -3.11 9.34 -23.02
N LYS A 70 -2.11 10.11 -23.46
CA LYS A 70 -0.71 9.97 -23.01
C LYS A 70 -0.53 10.30 -21.53
N ARG A 71 -1.17 11.38 -21.04
CA ARG A 71 -1.14 11.77 -19.61
C ARG A 71 -1.77 10.72 -18.70
N PHE A 72 -2.92 10.19 -19.10
CA PHE A 72 -3.62 9.14 -18.36
C PHE A 72 -2.75 7.87 -18.20
N SER A 73 -2.20 7.36 -19.30
CA SER A 73 -1.31 6.19 -19.27
C SER A 73 -0.04 6.45 -18.46
N PHE A 74 0.54 7.64 -18.54
CA PHE A 74 1.72 8.01 -17.75
C PHE A 74 1.43 8.00 -16.24
N LEU A 75 0.30 8.55 -15.81
CA LEU A 75 -0.07 8.58 -14.39
C LEU A 75 -0.35 7.19 -13.84
N ILE A 76 -1.05 6.33 -14.60
CA ILE A 76 -1.29 4.93 -14.22
C ILE A 76 0.02 4.16 -14.11
N LEU A 77 0.97 4.39 -15.02
CA LEU A 77 2.29 3.75 -14.97
C LEU A 77 3.00 4.07 -13.64
N ASN A 78 2.96 5.32 -13.20
CA ASN A 78 3.56 5.73 -11.92
C ASN A 78 2.84 5.09 -10.72
N THR A 79 1.52 4.97 -10.75
CA THR A 79 0.77 4.22 -9.72
C THR A 79 1.20 2.74 -9.67
N ALA A 80 1.42 2.11 -10.82
CA ALA A 80 1.89 0.72 -10.90
C ALA A 80 3.32 0.56 -10.38
N PHE A 81 4.22 1.53 -10.62
CA PHE A 81 5.55 1.54 -10.01
C PHE A 81 5.48 1.61 -8.49
N GLY A 82 4.58 2.42 -7.91
CA GLY A 82 4.36 2.40 -6.46
C GLY A 82 3.93 1.02 -5.95
N ALA A 83 2.96 0.38 -6.62
CA ALA A 83 2.55 -0.97 -6.26
C ALA A 83 3.69 -2.01 -6.35
N TRP A 84 4.61 -1.85 -7.31
CA TRP A 84 5.80 -2.69 -7.44
C TRP A 84 6.72 -2.59 -6.20
N PHE A 85 6.92 -1.40 -5.65
CA PHE A 85 7.67 -1.24 -4.38
C PHE A 85 6.95 -1.89 -3.19
N GLY A 86 5.62 -1.83 -3.16
CA GLY A 86 4.82 -2.55 -2.15
C GLY A 86 4.99 -4.08 -2.25
N SER A 87 5.05 -4.61 -3.46
CA SER A 87 5.37 -6.02 -3.71
C SER A 87 6.78 -6.39 -3.28
N ALA A 88 7.78 -5.58 -3.66
CA ALA A 88 9.17 -5.80 -3.28
C ALA A 88 9.32 -5.87 -1.76
N TYR A 89 8.65 -4.97 -1.03
CA TYR A 89 8.59 -5.02 0.42
C TYR A 89 8.02 -6.35 0.96
N LEU A 90 6.86 -6.80 0.46
CA LEU A 90 6.21 -8.03 0.92
C LEU A 90 7.08 -9.28 0.66
N ILE A 91 7.78 -9.28 -0.47
CA ILE A 91 8.70 -10.36 -0.84
C ILE A 91 9.92 -10.36 0.09
N ILE A 92 10.51 -9.18 0.36
CA ILE A 92 11.65 -9.07 1.28
C ILE A 92 11.28 -9.62 2.67
N ILE A 93 10.13 -9.21 3.24
CA ILE A 93 9.74 -9.69 4.57
C ILE A 93 9.47 -11.21 4.57
N ALA A 94 8.93 -11.77 3.48
CA ALA A 94 8.65 -13.19 3.36
C ALA A 94 9.93 -14.03 3.26
N PHE A 95 10.91 -13.57 2.47
CA PHE A 95 12.23 -14.19 2.40
C PHE A 95 12.97 -14.10 3.73
N SER A 96 12.91 -12.95 4.40
CA SER A 96 13.53 -12.77 5.72
C SER A 96 12.90 -13.69 6.75
N ASP A 97 11.58 -13.74 6.83
CA ASP A 97 10.90 -14.67 7.75
C ASP A 97 11.34 -16.11 7.47
N HIS A 98 11.33 -16.54 6.20
CA HIS A 98 11.74 -17.89 5.82
C HIS A 98 13.21 -18.20 6.17
N TYR A 99 14.13 -17.29 5.83
CA TYR A 99 15.56 -17.47 6.06
C TYR A 99 15.89 -17.52 7.55
N TYR A 100 15.38 -16.58 8.34
CA TYR A 100 15.68 -16.52 9.77
C TYR A 100 14.92 -17.59 10.57
N THR A 101 13.72 -17.99 10.14
CA THR A 101 13.03 -19.15 10.72
C THR A 101 13.84 -20.43 10.49
N ASN A 102 14.19 -20.74 9.24
CA ASN A 102 14.80 -22.03 8.91
C ASN A 102 16.29 -22.13 9.28
N SER A 103 17.07 -21.06 9.08
CA SER A 103 18.53 -21.11 9.29
C SER A 103 18.90 -21.12 10.77
N PHE A 104 18.14 -20.42 11.62
CA PHE A 104 18.40 -20.39 13.05
C PHE A 104 17.77 -21.58 13.79
N ASP A 105 16.60 -22.08 13.37
CA ASP A 105 16.01 -23.30 13.95
C ASP A 105 16.90 -24.53 13.68
N TYR A 106 17.61 -24.55 12.53
CA TYR A 106 18.54 -25.63 12.21
C TYR A 106 19.85 -25.58 13.01
N ASN A 107 20.47 -24.39 13.16
CA ASN A 107 21.76 -24.26 13.84
C ASN A 107 21.67 -24.16 15.37
N ASN A 108 20.55 -23.71 15.93
CA ASN A 108 20.38 -23.51 17.38
C ASN A 108 19.64 -24.62 18.13
N LYS A 109 19.31 -25.74 17.49
CA LYS A 109 19.05 -26.99 18.24
C LYS A 109 20.20 -27.38 19.18
N ILE A 110 21.40 -26.81 18.97
CA ILE A 110 22.59 -26.97 19.82
C ILE A 110 22.55 -26.06 21.07
N TYR A 111 21.76 -24.97 21.07
CA TYR A 111 21.64 -24.05 22.21
C TYR A 111 20.36 -24.24 23.05
N TYR A 112 19.48 -25.17 22.65
CA TYR A 112 18.39 -25.66 23.49
C TYR A 112 18.93 -26.64 24.54
N ASN A 113 19.82 -26.16 25.43
CA ASN A 113 20.13 -26.93 26.63
C ASN A 113 18.96 -26.75 27.61
N SER A 114 18.36 -27.88 27.95
CA SER A 114 17.10 -28.09 28.65
C SER A 114 17.13 -27.67 30.12
N SER A 115 17.35 -26.38 30.44
CA SER A 115 17.30 -25.91 31.83
C SER A 115 16.26 -24.84 32.12
N ASP A 116 15.77 -24.08 31.13
CA ASP A 116 14.78 -23.03 31.39
C ASP A 116 13.48 -23.30 30.61
N ASN A 117 12.39 -23.56 31.34
CA ASN A 117 11.06 -23.97 30.87
C ASN A 117 10.28 -22.89 30.07
N TYR A 118 10.96 -22.00 29.36
CA TYR A 118 10.32 -20.94 28.58
C TYR A 118 10.65 -21.10 27.09
N PRO A 119 9.65 -21.25 26.20
CA PRO A 119 9.90 -21.25 24.77
C PRO A 119 10.35 -19.85 24.33
N LEU A 120 11.66 -19.68 24.15
CA LEU A 120 12.34 -18.47 23.69
C LEU A 120 12.05 -18.16 22.21
N CYS A 121 10.79 -17.86 21.86
CA CYS A 121 10.42 -17.43 20.50
C CYS A 121 10.90 -15.99 20.16
N HIS A 122 11.46 -15.26 21.11
CA HIS A 122 11.72 -13.83 20.98
C HIS A 122 12.94 -13.45 20.15
N ASN A 123 14.10 -14.07 20.37
CA ASN A 123 15.35 -13.46 19.91
C ASN A 123 15.68 -13.72 18.44
N PHE A 124 15.18 -14.80 17.83
CA PHE A 124 15.69 -15.24 16.51
C PHE A 124 15.20 -14.38 15.34
N THR A 125 13.91 -14.03 15.30
CA THR A 125 13.35 -13.20 14.21
C THR A 125 13.68 -11.71 14.33
N LEU A 126 14.21 -11.26 15.47
CA LEU A 126 14.54 -9.86 15.70
C LEU A 126 15.95 -9.49 15.21
N ILE A 127 16.85 -10.46 15.06
CA ILE A 127 18.19 -10.24 14.48
C ILE A 127 18.08 -9.66 13.06
N TRP A 128 17.06 -10.08 12.31
CA TRP A 128 16.73 -9.54 10.99
C TRP A 128 16.56 -8.01 10.98
N LEU A 129 16.08 -7.40 12.06
CA LEU A 129 15.89 -5.95 12.14
C LEU A 129 17.20 -5.17 12.05
N LYS A 130 18.33 -5.81 12.42
CA LYS A 130 19.67 -5.24 12.28
C LYS A 130 20.21 -5.33 10.86
N ASN A 131 19.63 -6.20 10.03
CA ASN A 131 20.08 -6.39 8.67
C ASN A 131 19.70 -5.16 7.80
N PRO A 132 20.59 -4.64 6.94
CA PRO A 132 20.30 -3.51 6.05
C PRO A 132 19.08 -3.74 5.15
N LEU A 133 18.76 -5.00 4.84
CA LEU A 133 17.55 -5.36 4.11
C LEU A 133 16.26 -4.93 4.82
N CYS A 134 16.22 -4.82 6.16
CA CYS A 134 15.07 -4.27 6.89
C CYS A 134 14.84 -2.79 6.55
N SER A 135 15.93 -2.03 6.39
CA SER A 135 15.87 -0.62 6.00
C SER A 135 15.45 -0.46 4.54
N ILE A 136 15.89 -1.37 3.65
CA ILE A 136 15.44 -1.44 2.25
C ILE A 136 13.94 -1.81 2.18
N ALA A 137 13.49 -2.74 3.02
CA ALA A 137 12.08 -3.08 3.15
C ALA A 137 11.28 -1.83 3.56
N ARG A 138 11.68 -1.14 4.63
CA ARG A 138 11.00 0.08 5.10
C ARG A 138 10.97 1.18 4.03
N PHE A 139 12.05 1.36 3.28
CA PHE A 139 12.10 2.27 2.14
C PHE A 139 11.05 1.90 1.08
N SER A 140 11.00 0.62 0.70
CA SER A 140 10.07 0.10 -0.29
C SER A 140 8.61 0.20 0.16
N PHE A 141 8.36 -0.07 1.44
CA PHE A 141 7.04 0.08 2.07
C PHE A 141 6.51 1.51 1.93
N LEU A 142 7.32 2.51 2.31
CA LEU A 142 6.89 3.91 2.30
C LEU A 142 6.60 4.42 0.89
N ILE A 143 7.43 4.09 -0.08
CA ILE A 143 7.15 4.41 -1.49
C ILE A 143 5.86 3.73 -1.96
N GLY A 144 5.71 2.45 -1.63
CA GLY A 144 4.55 1.65 -2.04
C GLY A 144 3.23 2.13 -1.45
N VAL A 145 3.24 2.68 -0.24
CA VAL A 145 2.06 3.25 0.40
C VAL A 145 1.77 4.67 -0.07
N GLN A 146 2.80 5.50 -0.27
CA GLN A 146 2.63 6.94 -0.44
C GLN A 146 2.53 7.40 -1.90
N LEU A 147 3.24 6.76 -2.82
CA LEU A 147 3.25 7.20 -4.22
C LEU A 147 1.89 6.95 -4.92
N PRO A 148 1.26 5.75 -4.83
CA PRO A 148 -0.03 5.47 -5.48
C PRO A 148 -1.19 6.44 -5.15
N PRO A 149 -1.46 6.81 -3.87
CA PRO A 149 -2.53 7.76 -3.57
C PRO A 149 -2.26 9.16 -4.15
N LEU A 150 -1.01 9.62 -4.11
CA LEU A 150 -0.64 10.94 -4.63
C LEU A 150 -0.77 11.00 -6.15
N THR A 151 -0.34 9.96 -6.87
CA THR A 151 -0.51 9.90 -8.34
C THR A 151 -1.97 9.76 -8.73
N MET A 152 -2.78 9.00 -7.97
CA MET A 152 -4.23 8.91 -8.16
C MET A 152 -4.96 10.23 -7.91
N LEU A 153 -4.48 11.03 -6.95
CA LEU A 153 -5.01 12.38 -6.73
C LEU A 153 -4.73 13.29 -7.92
N VAL A 154 -3.50 13.29 -8.44
CA VAL A 154 -3.14 14.05 -9.66
C VAL A 154 -3.97 13.61 -10.86
N LEU A 155 -4.20 12.30 -11.01
CA LEU A 155 -5.08 11.74 -12.03
C LEU A 155 -6.51 12.28 -11.91
N SER A 156 -7.06 12.33 -10.69
CA SER A 156 -8.40 12.84 -10.45
C SER A 156 -8.51 14.34 -10.71
N PHE A 157 -7.48 15.13 -10.37
CA PHE A 157 -7.41 16.54 -10.73
C PHE A 157 -7.35 16.75 -12.25
N ASP A 158 -6.46 16.06 -12.96
CA ASP A 158 -6.35 16.19 -14.43
C ASP A 158 -7.70 15.93 -15.10
N ARG A 159 -8.40 14.89 -14.63
CA ARG A 159 -9.73 14.53 -15.15
C ARG A 159 -10.79 15.54 -14.76
N TYR A 160 -10.80 16.02 -13.52
CA TYR A 160 -11.75 17.04 -13.06
C TYR A 160 -11.65 18.30 -13.91
N TYR A 161 -10.44 18.84 -14.11
CA TYR A 161 -10.25 20.02 -14.94
C TYR A 161 -10.61 19.76 -16.41
N THR A 162 -10.27 18.58 -16.94
CA THR A 162 -10.58 18.27 -18.33
C THR A 162 -12.08 18.11 -18.61
N ILE A 163 -12.85 17.58 -17.66
CA ILE A 163 -14.28 17.30 -17.84
C ILE A 163 -15.15 18.47 -17.38
N VAL A 164 -14.90 19.00 -16.18
CA VAL A 164 -15.77 20.01 -15.54
C VAL A 164 -15.40 21.44 -15.96
N LYS A 165 -14.14 21.71 -16.30
CA LYS A 165 -13.65 23.04 -16.68
C LYS A 165 -12.92 23.03 -18.04
N PRO A 166 -13.58 22.64 -19.14
CA PRO A 166 -12.92 22.46 -20.43
C PRO A 166 -12.21 23.73 -20.94
N LEU A 167 -12.77 24.92 -20.69
CA LEU A 167 -12.18 26.21 -21.10
C LEU A 167 -10.91 26.59 -20.31
N ASN A 168 -10.72 26.03 -19.11
CA ASN A 168 -9.53 26.25 -18.27
C ASN A 168 -8.47 25.16 -18.44
N CYS A 169 -8.56 24.31 -19.47
CA CYS A 169 -7.61 23.22 -19.71
C CYS A 169 -6.15 23.67 -19.97
N ARG A 170 -5.89 24.97 -20.14
CA ARG A 170 -4.52 25.52 -20.29
C ARG A 170 -3.64 25.32 -19.06
N TYR A 171 -4.20 25.19 -17.85
CA TYR A 171 -3.42 25.08 -16.62
C TYR A 171 -2.69 23.74 -16.44
N PHE A 172 -3.22 22.64 -16.98
CA PHE A 172 -2.66 21.29 -16.84
C PHE A 172 -2.02 20.80 -18.15
N ARG A 173 -1.00 21.51 -18.65
CA ARG A 173 -0.23 21.06 -19.82
C ARG A 173 0.58 19.79 -19.48
N SER A 174 0.87 18.94 -20.46
CA SER A 174 1.62 17.69 -20.24
C SER A 174 3.00 17.89 -19.58
N ARG A 175 3.63 19.07 -19.74
CA ARG A 175 4.89 19.42 -19.06
C ARG A 175 4.67 19.59 -17.55
N ASN A 176 3.59 20.24 -17.16
CA ASN A 176 3.24 20.49 -15.76
C ASN A 176 2.97 19.18 -15.01
N ILE A 177 2.29 18.21 -15.65
CA ILE A 177 2.04 16.90 -15.02
C ILE A 177 3.34 16.14 -14.75
N LYS A 178 4.28 16.14 -15.71
CA LYS A 178 5.58 15.50 -15.51
C LYS A 178 6.36 16.15 -14.36
N PHE A 179 6.33 17.48 -14.28
CA PHE A 179 6.94 18.21 -13.18
C PHE A 179 6.29 17.87 -11.83
N VAL A 180 4.96 17.90 -11.74
CA VAL A 180 4.23 17.50 -10.52
C VAL A 180 4.58 16.08 -10.10
N VAL A 181 4.57 15.12 -11.03
CA VAL A 181 4.94 13.72 -10.73
C VAL A 181 6.39 13.62 -10.27
N CYS A 182 7.32 14.38 -10.87
CA CYS A 182 8.72 14.45 -10.41
C CYS A 182 8.81 14.95 -8.96
N CYS A 183 8.08 16.02 -8.62
CA CYS A 183 8.00 16.53 -7.26
C CYS A 183 7.42 15.49 -6.28
N LEU A 184 6.40 14.74 -6.70
CA LEU A 184 5.83 13.65 -5.88
C LEU A 184 6.86 12.55 -5.62
N TRP A 185 7.63 12.15 -6.64
CA TRP A 185 8.73 11.18 -6.47
C TRP A 185 9.81 11.69 -5.53
N LEU A 186 10.25 12.94 -5.68
CA LEU A 186 11.24 13.53 -4.79
C LEU A 186 10.73 13.54 -3.34
N TYR A 187 9.47 13.93 -3.13
CA TYR A 187 8.84 13.92 -1.81
C TYR A 187 8.81 12.51 -1.20
N THR A 188 8.34 11.50 -1.92
CA THR A 188 8.28 10.12 -1.40
C THR A 188 9.66 9.53 -1.16
N LEU A 189 10.63 9.83 -2.02
CA LEU A 189 12.03 9.40 -1.84
C LEU A 189 12.66 10.01 -0.60
N ILE A 190 12.45 11.30 -0.33
CA ILE A 190 12.96 11.97 0.89
C ILE A 190 12.37 11.31 2.14
N VAL A 191 11.04 11.17 2.19
CA VAL A 191 10.33 10.55 3.33
C VAL A 191 10.81 9.11 3.58
N ALA A 192 10.93 8.31 2.50
CA ALA A 192 11.40 6.94 2.58
C ALA A 192 12.87 6.83 3.02
N THR A 193 13.73 7.71 2.50
CA THR A 193 15.16 7.74 2.83
C THR A 193 15.41 8.14 4.28
N ILE A 194 14.72 9.17 4.79
CA ILE A 194 14.80 9.57 6.20
C ILE A 194 14.49 8.36 7.09
N SER A 195 13.39 7.66 6.80
CA SER A 195 12.97 6.50 7.58
C SER A 195 13.94 5.32 7.49
N ALA A 196 14.54 5.09 6.32
CA ALA A 196 15.54 4.04 6.13
C ALA A 196 16.85 4.33 6.89
N ILE A 197 17.34 5.59 6.85
CA ILE A 197 18.54 6.00 7.59
C ILE A 197 18.30 5.91 9.10
N ARG A 198 17.15 6.38 9.59
CA ARG A 198 16.79 6.27 11.01
C ARG A 198 16.71 4.81 11.47
N SER A 199 16.17 3.94 10.61
CA SER A 199 16.13 2.49 10.85
C SER A 199 17.52 1.90 11.04
N LEU A 200 18.49 2.28 10.20
CA LEU A 200 19.90 1.83 10.34
C LEU A 200 20.54 2.36 11.63
N GLN A 201 20.34 3.64 11.95
CA GLN A 201 20.92 4.25 13.15
C GLN A 201 20.42 3.64 14.46
N MET A 202 19.17 3.15 14.45
CA MET A 202 18.54 2.54 15.62
C MET A 202 18.78 1.04 15.70
N ALA A 203 19.31 0.39 14.66
CA ALA A 203 19.52 -1.05 14.61
C ALA A 203 20.23 -1.61 15.87
N ASP A 204 21.23 -0.90 16.37
CA ASP A 204 22.02 -1.34 17.53
C ASP A 204 21.40 -0.99 18.89
N LYS A 205 20.43 -0.06 18.91
CA LYS A 205 19.80 0.46 20.13
C LYS A 205 18.42 -0.16 20.41
N ILE A 206 17.95 -1.03 19.53
CA ILE A 206 16.65 -1.69 19.67
C ILE A 206 16.69 -2.64 20.85
N VAL A 207 15.83 -2.38 21.84
CA VAL A 207 15.42 -3.36 22.84
C VAL A 207 14.37 -4.24 22.17
N TYR A 208 14.65 -5.54 22.12
CA TYR A 208 13.93 -6.55 21.36
C TYR A 208 12.45 -6.73 21.75
N ASP A 209 12.08 -6.31 22.95
CA ASP A 209 10.74 -6.55 23.51
C ASP A 209 9.64 -5.62 22.97
N GLU A 210 10.00 -4.56 22.24
CA GLU A 210 9.05 -3.54 21.76
C GLU A 210 8.80 -3.56 20.24
N VAL A 211 9.47 -4.48 19.50
CA VAL A 211 9.59 -4.33 18.03
C VAL A 211 8.93 -5.45 17.21
N ASP A 212 7.86 -5.13 16.48
CA ASP A 212 7.31 -5.99 15.42
C ASP A 212 8.34 -6.32 14.32
N ASN A 213 8.45 -7.59 13.96
CA ASN A 213 9.43 -8.12 12.99
C ASN A 213 9.15 -7.79 11.51
N ILE A 214 8.10 -7.00 11.22
CA ILE A 214 7.66 -6.70 9.85
C ILE A 214 8.39 -5.48 9.25
N CYS A 215 9.38 -4.89 9.93
CA CYS A 215 10.09 -3.68 9.45
C CYS A 215 9.15 -2.54 9.00
N SER A 216 8.00 -2.42 9.65
CA SER A 216 6.91 -1.54 9.22
C SER A 216 6.68 -0.40 10.21
N TYR A 217 5.47 0.14 10.25
CA TYR A 217 5.09 1.34 10.99
C TYR A 217 4.93 1.17 12.50
N GLY A 218 4.94 -0.07 13.00
CA GLY A 218 4.41 -0.37 14.33
C GLY A 218 5.38 -0.22 15.49
N SER A 219 6.69 -0.18 15.24
CA SER A 219 7.60 -0.87 16.16
C SER A 219 8.89 -0.16 16.52
N MET A 220 9.15 1.06 16.03
CA MET A 220 10.33 1.80 16.45
C MET A 220 9.97 2.84 17.52
N PRO A 221 10.66 2.88 18.67
CA PRO A 221 10.48 3.95 19.67
C PRO A 221 10.97 5.31 19.16
N ASP A 222 11.63 5.34 17.99
CA ASP A 222 12.11 6.57 17.38
C ASP A 222 10.95 7.51 16.98
N THR A 223 10.91 8.67 17.64
CA THR A 223 9.87 9.69 17.44
C THR A 223 9.83 10.20 16.00
N VAL A 224 10.99 10.29 15.33
CA VAL A 224 11.08 10.75 13.93
C VAL A 224 10.42 9.74 12.99
N VAL A 225 10.71 8.45 13.16
CA VAL A 225 10.08 7.38 12.37
C VAL A 225 8.56 7.37 12.62
N GLN A 226 8.12 7.40 13.88
CA GLN A 226 6.69 7.45 14.23
C GLN A 226 5.97 8.64 13.60
N PHE A 227 6.56 9.83 13.69
CA PHE A 227 6.01 11.03 13.07
C PHE A 227 5.94 10.90 11.54
N THR A 228 6.98 10.35 10.91
CA THR A 228 7.05 10.18 9.45
C THR A 228 5.98 9.22 8.93
N ILE A 229 5.77 8.11 9.65
CA ILE A 229 4.70 7.14 9.40
C ILE A 229 3.33 7.79 9.55
N PHE A 230 3.11 8.50 10.65
CA PHE A 230 1.84 9.19 10.93
C PHE A 230 1.51 10.18 9.81
N LEU A 231 2.49 11.01 9.42
CA LEU A 231 2.37 11.94 8.31
C LEU A 231 2.03 11.20 7.02
N THR A 232 2.72 10.09 6.72
CA THR A 232 2.49 9.29 5.50
C THR A 232 1.07 8.75 5.42
N MET A 233 0.55 8.19 6.52
CA MET A 233 -0.81 7.65 6.58
C MET A 233 -1.87 8.75 6.49
N MET A 234 -1.65 9.89 7.15
CA MET A 234 -2.55 11.05 7.06
C MET A 234 -2.60 11.63 5.65
N THR A 235 -1.43 11.80 5.02
CA THR A 235 -1.34 12.29 3.63
C THR A 235 -2.04 11.34 2.68
N THR A 236 -1.91 10.03 2.88
CA THR A 236 -2.60 8.99 2.11
C THR A 236 -4.12 9.08 2.25
N LEU A 237 -4.61 9.20 3.50
CA LEU A 237 -6.05 9.33 3.79
C LEU A 237 -6.65 10.60 3.17
N ILE A 238 -5.98 11.74 3.32
CA ILE A 238 -6.40 13.01 2.71
C ILE A 238 -6.43 12.88 1.18
N ALA A 239 -5.38 12.31 0.57
CA ALA A 239 -5.30 12.16 -0.87
C ALA A 239 -6.45 11.31 -1.44
N TYR A 240 -6.75 10.16 -0.82
CA TYR A 240 -7.87 9.34 -1.25
C TYR A 240 -9.24 10.00 -1.00
N THR A 241 -9.39 10.73 0.11
CA THR A 241 -10.63 11.46 0.40
C THR A 241 -10.90 12.55 -0.66
N LEU A 242 -9.88 13.33 -1.01
CA LEU A 242 -9.96 14.31 -2.10
C LEU A 242 -10.22 13.65 -3.45
N CYS A 243 -9.62 12.49 -3.71
CA CYS A 243 -9.86 11.69 -4.90
C CYS A 243 -11.35 11.30 -5.00
N ILE A 244 -11.96 10.78 -3.93
CA ILE A 244 -13.39 10.45 -3.88
C ILE A 244 -14.24 11.69 -4.16
N ILE A 245 -13.99 12.81 -3.48
CA ILE A 245 -14.74 14.07 -3.65
C ILE A 245 -14.69 14.55 -5.11
N LEU A 246 -13.51 14.55 -5.73
CA LEU A 246 -13.33 14.96 -7.13
C LEU A 246 -14.09 14.04 -8.09
N ASN A 247 -14.01 12.73 -7.89
CA ASN A 247 -14.70 11.78 -8.77
C ASN A 247 -16.23 11.86 -8.62
N VAL A 248 -16.75 12.08 -7.40
CA VAL A 248 -18.19 12.36 -7.20
C VAL A 248 -18.61 13.62 -7.96
N LYS A 249 -17.82 14.71 -7.88
CA LYS A 249 -18.09 15.94 -8.64
C LYS A 249 -18.08 15.69 -10.16
N ILE A 250 -17.14 14.89 -10.66
CA ILE A 250 -17.08 14.49 -12.09
C ILE A 250 -18.36 13.74 -12.48
N ILE A 251 -18.77 12.74 -11.69
CA ILE A 251 -19.96 11.91 -11.98
C ILE A 251 -21.23 12.78 -11.99
N ILE A 252 -21.40 13.67 -11.00
CA ILE A 252 -22.55 14.59 -10.94
C ILE A 252 -22.56 15.51 -12.17
N HIS A 253 -21.41 16.08 -12.54
CA HIS A 253 -21.30 16.96 -13.69
C HIS A 253 -21.65 16.24 -15.00
N ILE A 254 -21.14 15.02 -15.20
CA ILE A 254 -21.47 14.20 -16.38
C ILE A 254 -22.97 13.91 -16.43
N LYS A 255 -23.60 13.55 -15.30
CA LYS A 255 -25.05 13.28 -15.24
C LYS A 255 -25.88 14.50 -15.64
N ARG A 256 -25.53 15.69 -15.12
CA ARG A 256 -26.18 16.96 -15.46
C ARG A 256 -25.96 17.36 -16.92
N ALA A 257 -24.75 17.17 -17.45
CA ALA A 257 -24.47 17.45 -18.85
C ALA A 257 -25.22 16.50 -19.79
N SER A 258 -25.33 15.21 -19.44
CA SER A 258 -26.04 14.22 -20.26
C SER A 258 -27.54 14.49 -20.37
N SER A 259 -28.17 15.04 -19.31
CA SER A 259 -29.60 15.38 -19.36
C SER A 259 -29.90 16.60 -20.22
N HIS A 260 -28.94 17.49 -20.45
CA HIS A 260 -29.11 18.66 -21.33
C HIS A 260 -28.79 18.35 -22.80
N LEU A 261 -27.86 17.43 -23.05
CA LEU A 261 -27.39 17.10 -24.40
C LEU A 261 -28.26 16.09 -25.16
N SER A 262 -29.21 15.43 -24.49
CA SER A 262 -30.14 14.46 -25.12
C SER A 262 -30.98 15.06 -26.25
N ASN A 263 -31.03 16.39 -26.37
CA ASN A 263 -31.91 17.08 -27.32
C ASN A 263 -31.21 17.64 -28.57
N ILE A 264 -29.87 17.64 -28.71
CA ILE A 264 -29.20 18.49 -29.72
C ILE A 264 -28.22 17.80 -30.68
N GLN A 265 -27.54 16.69 -30.38
CA GLN A 265 -26.68 15.97 -31.38
C GLN A 265 -26.13 14.63 -30.83
N GLN A 266 -26.73 13.51 -31.22
CA GLN A 266 -26.62 12.23 -30.47
C GLN A 266 -25.41 11.35 -30.81
N VAL A 267 -25.05 11.10 -32.07
CA VAL A 267 -24.29 9.87 -32.37
C VAL A 267 -22.79 9.89 -31.97
N THR A 268 -22.07 11.00 -32.15
CA THR A 268 -20.63 11.08 -31.82
C THR A 268 -20.35 11.51 -30.39
N THR A 269 -21.26 12.29 -29.80
CA THR A 269 -21.13 12.87 -28.47
C THR A 269 -21.47 11.85 -27.38
N GLU A 270 -22.47 11.01 -27.62
CA GLU A 270 -22.91 9.98 -26.67
C GLU A 270 -21.81 8.96 -26.37
N ASN A 271 -21.13 8.44 -27.39
CA ASN A 271 -20.01 7.50 -27.22
C ASN A 271 -18.89 8.11 -26.36
N ARG A 272 -18.56 9.39 -26.57
CA ARG A 272 -17.53 10.09 -25.79
C ARG A 272 -17.97 10.27 -24.33
N VAL A 273 -19.22 10.67 -24.09
CA VAL A 273 -19.77 10.86 -22.73
C VAL A 273 -19.83 9.54 -21.97
N GLN A 274 -20.21 8.44 -22.62
CA GLN A 274 -20.24 7.11 -22.01
C GLN A 274 -18.84 6.64 -21.60
N ILE A 275 -17.84 6.82 -22.47
CA ILE A 275 -16.44 6.49 -22.16
C ILE A 275 -15.94 7.30 -20.94
N GLU A 276 -16.23 8.60 -20.88
CA GLU A 276 -15.84 9.45 -19.74
C GLU A 276 -16.52 9.05 -18.43
N LYS A 277 -17.81 8.73 -18.50
CA LYS A 277 -18.60 8.23 -17.36
C LYS A 277 -17.99 6.94 -16.85
N TYR A 278 -17.68 6.01 -17.75
CA TYR A 278 -17.07 4.73 -17.42
C TYR A 278 -15.72 4.89 -16.71
N TYR A 279 -14.81 5.71 -17.26
CA TYR A 279 -13.56 6.02 -16.58
C TYR A 279 -13.81 6.71 -15.22
N GLY A 280 -14.84 7.56 -15.12
CA GLY A 280 -15.18 8.30 -13.89
C GLY A 280 -15.58 7.37 -12.76
N VAL A 281 -16.53 6.48 -13.05
CA VAL A 281 -16.96 5.41 -12.15
C VAL A 281 -15.80 4.50 -11.80
N PHE A 282 -14.93 4.17 -12.76
CA PHE A 282 -13.78 3.32 -12.50
C PHE A 282 -12.80 3.94 -11.48
N VAL A 283 -12.38 5.19 -11.70
CA VAL A 283 -11.46 5.87 -10.78
C VAL A 283 -12.10 6.08 -9.42
N PHE A 284 -13.42 6.32 -9.36
CA PHE A 284 -14.18 6.33 -8.11
C PHE A 284 -14.12 4.99 -7.37
N LEU A 285 -14.37 3.87 -8.06
CA LEU A 285 -14.30 2.54 -7.47
C LEU A 285 -12.89 2.22 -6.94
N LEU A 286 -11.85 2.55 -7.72
CA LEU A 286 -10.46 2.43 -7.27
C LEU A 286 -10.20 3.26 -6.00
N ALA A 287 -10.62 4.53 -5.99
CA ALA A 287 -10.40 5.40 -4.84
C ALA A 287 -11.12 4.89 -3.58
N THR A 288 -12.37 4.47 -3.72
CA THR A 288 -13.19 3.97 -2.61
C THR A 288 -12.64 2.66 -2.04
N THR A 289 -12.30 1.70 -2.91
CA THR A 289 -11.68 0.44 -2.47
C THR A 289 -10.36 0.69 -1.77
N ASN A 290 -9.50 1.54 -2.33
CA ASN A 290 -8.22 1.96 -1.73
C ASN A 290 -8.39 2.62 -0.36
N THR A 291 -9.38 3.52 -0.19
CA THR A 291 -9.66 4.13 1.11
C THR A 291 -10.08 3.07 2.13
N LEU A 292 -11.02 2.20 1.77
CA LEU A 292 -11.55 1.19 2.68
C LEU A 292 -10.48 0.19 3.13
N SER A 293 -9.54 -0.16 2.25
CA SER A 293 -8.46 -1.09 2.62
C SER A 293 -7.36 -0.45 3.45
N CYS A 294 -7.12 0.86 3.26
CA CYS A 294 -6.09 1.59 4.01
C CYS A 294 -6.59 2.03 5.40
N LEU A 295 -7.90 2.18 5.57
CA LEU A 295 -8.51 2.74 6.78
C LEU A 295 -8.17 1.93 8.05
N PRO A 296 -8.21 0.58 8.08
CA PRO A 296 -7.81 -0.17 9.26
C PRO A 296 -6.36 0.07 9.66
N ALA A 297 -5.43 0.10 8.69
CA ALA A 297 -4.02 0.37 8.98
C ALA A 297 -3.81 1.78 9.56
N THR A 298 -4.51 2.78 9.01
CA THR A 298 -4.47 4.15 9.52
C THR A 298 -5.03 4.25 10.94
N ILE A 299 -6.13 3.54 11.25
CA ILE A 299 -6.68 3.50 12.61
C ILE A 299 -5.67 2.90 13.60
N VAL A 300 -5.05 1.77 13.24
CA VAL A 300 -4.02 1.14 14.08
C VAL A 300 -2.86 2.10 14.35
N VAL A 301 -2.40 2.82 13.33
CA VAL A 301 -1.33 3.82 13.47
C VAL A 301 -1.75 4.97 14.39
N ILE A 302 -2.98 5.48 14.27
CA ILE A 302 -3.50 6.55 15.14
C ILE A 302 -3.57 6.08 16.60
N ILE A 303 -4.12 4.88 16.84
CA ILE A 303 -4.25 4.32 18.19
C ILE A 303 -2.87 4.16 18.85
N ARG A 304 -1.89 3.65 18.09
CA ARG A 304 -0.50 3.49 18.56
C ARG A 304 0.16 4.85 18.83
N TYR A 305 0.01 5.81 17.91
CA TYR A 305 0.60 7.15 18.03
C TYR A 305 0.05 7.93 19.23
N LEU A 306 -1.27 7.87 19.45
CA LEU A 306 -1.93 8.55 20.56
C LEU A 306 -1.82 7.79 21.90
N LYS A 307 -1.17 6.62 21.92
CA LYS A 307 -1.05 5.74 23.10
C LYS A 307 -2.40 5.45 23.78
N LEU A 308 -3.47 5.37 22.98
CA LEU A 308 -4.85 5.23 23.50
C LEU A 308 -5.15 3.82 24.00
N SER A 309 -4.39 2.81 23.56
CA SER A 309 -4.55 1.44 24.04
C SER A 309 -3.75 1.20 25.32
N LYS A 310 -4.42 1.22 26.47
CA LYS A 310 -3.95 0.58 27.71
C LYS A 310 -4.41 -0.89 27.82
N SER A 311 -5.20 -1.40 26.87
CA SER A 311 -5.85 -2.71 26.94
C SER A 311 -5.14 -3.78 26.12
N SER A 312 -4.96 -4.95 26.75
CA SER A 312 -4.44 -6.24 26.24
C SER A 312 -3.82 -6.23 24.83
N LEU A 313 -2.49 -6.20 24.79
CA LEU A 313 -1.60 -6.24 23.63
C LEU A 313 -2.02 -7.22 22.51
N LYS A 314 -2.60 -8.36 22.89
CA LYS A 314 -2.90 -9.48 21.99
C LYS A 314 -3.95 -9.18 20.90
N LEU A 315 -5.08 -8.55 21.26
CA LEU A 315 -6.10 -8.17 20.26
C LEU A 315 -5.56 -7.10 19.30
N GLY A 316 -4.67 -6.23 19.81
CA GLY A 316 -3.98 -5.22 19.01
C GLY A 316 -3.09 -5.85 17.94
N ASN A 317 -2.39 -6.94 18.25
CA ASN A 317 -1.47 -7.60 17.33
C ASN A 317 -2.23 -8.25 16.16
N ASP A 318 -3.21 -9.11 16.42
CA ASP A 318 -3.97 -9.81 15.35
C ASP A 318 -4.69 -8.83 14.40
N ILE A 319 -5.32 -7.79 14.97
CA ILE A 319 -5.96 -6.73 14.16
C ILE A 319 -4.91 -5.97 13.34
N SER A 320 -3.72 -5.74 13.89
CA SER A 320 -2.63 -5.09 13.16
C SER A 320 -2.20 -5.90 11.95
N ILE A 321 -2.15 -7.24 12.04
CA ILE A 321 -1.81 -8.12 10.91
C ILE A 321 -2.83 -8.00 9.78
N ILE A 322 -4.12 -8.11 10.12
CA ILE A 322 -5.19 -8.03 9.12
C ILE A 322 -5.19 -6.65 8.47
N ALA A 323 -5.13 -5.59 9.28
CA ALA A 323 -5.05 -4.21 8.80
C ALA A 323 -3.85 -3.99 7.87
N TYR A 324 -2.71 -4.59 8.21
CA TYR A 324 -1.48 -4.53 7.45
C TYR A 324 -1.66 -5.12 6.04
N PHE A 325 -2.10 -6.38 5.94
CA PHE A 325 -2.24 -7.03 4.64
C PHE A 325 -3.39 -6.46 3.82
N LEU A 326 -4.48 -6.02 4.46
CA LEU A 326 -5.61 -5.40 3.79
C LEU A 326 -5.17 -4.18 2.96
N GLN A 327 -4.19 -3.40 3.44
CA GLN A 327 -3.64 -2.27 2.71
C GLN A 327 -3.06 -2.66 1.33
N PHE A 328 -2.49 -3.87 1.20
CA PHE A 328 -1.87 -4.36 -0.03
C PHE A 328 -2.82 -5.09 -0.98
N ILE A 329 -3.99 -5.53 -0.51
CA ILE A 329 -4.97 -6.22 -1.36
C ILE A 329 -5.34 -5.38 -2.59
N ASN A 330 -5.46 -4.06 -2.44
CA ASN A 330 -5.78 -3.23 -3.59
C ASN A 330 -4.61 -3.05 -4.56
N ALA A 331 -3.36 -3.10 -4.10
CA ALA A 331 -2.23 -3.14 -5.00
C ALA A 331 -2.26 -4.38 -5.91
N PHE A 332 -2.88 -5.48 -5.44
CA PHE A 332 -3.11 -6.69 -6.23
C PHE A 332 -4.25 -6.50 -7.24
N ILE A 333 -5.39 -5.93 -6.81
CA ILE A 333 -6.60 -5.78 -7.64
C ILE A 333 -6.46 -4.70 -8.71
N ASN A 334 -5.80 -3.58 -8.39
CA ASN A 334 -5.74 -2.39 -9.26
C ASN A 334 -5.16 -2.69 -10.66
N PRO A 335 -4.04 -3.42 -10.81
CA PRO A 335 -3.51 -3.79 -12.12
C PRO A 335 -4.48 -4.63 -12.96
N TYR A 336 -5.19 -5.60 -12.36
CA TYR A 336 -6.19 -6.41 -13.07
C TYR A 336 -7.32 -5.56 -13.61
N LEU A 337 -7.83 -4.63 -12.80
CA LEU A 337 -8.86 -3.71 -13.26
C LEU A 337 -8.37 -2.86 -14.43
N VAL A 338 -7.14 -2.34 -14.38
CA VAL A 338 -6.55 -1.58 -15.48
C VAL A 338 -6.39 -2.43 -16.75
N ILE A 339 -5.98 -3.69 -16.63
CA ILE A 339 -5.86 -4.63 -17.77
C ILE A 339 -7.23 -4.88 -18.39
N LEU A 340 -8.27 -5.14 -17.58
CA LEU A 340 -9.64 -5.38 -18.06
C LEU A 340 -10.22 -4.15 -18.78
N LEU A 341 -9.85 -2.95 -18.35
CA LEU A 341 -10.30 -1.71 -18.99
C LEU A 341 -9.62 -1.49 -20.33
N THR A 342 -8.29 -1.64 -20.34
CA THR A 342 -7.49 -1.43 -21.53
C THR A 342 -7.80 -2.47 -22.60
N SER A 343 -8.10 -3.72 -22.22
CA SER A 343 -8.49 -4.76 -23.18
C SER A 343 -9.81 -4.46 -23.88
N LYS A 344 -10.84 -3.98 -23.16
CA LYS A 344 -12.12 -3.60 -23.78
C LYS A 344 -11.97 -2.41 -24.73
N THR A 345 -11.24 -1.37 -24.32
CA THR A 345 -11.01 -0.22 -25.21
C THR A 345 -10.12 -0.57 -26.40
N LEU A 346 -9.15 -1.48 -26.24
CA LEU A 346 -8.34 -2.00 -27.35
C LEU A 346 -9.20 -2.82 -28.32
N HIS A 347 -10.08 -3.68 -27.80
CA HIS A 347 -10.95 -4.52 -28.62
C HIS A 347 -11.89 -3.67 -29.48
N GLU A 348 -12.47 -2.61 -28.93
CA GLU A 348 -13.28 -1.66 -29.70
C GLU A 348 -12.47 -0.84 -30.71
N HIS A 349 -11.18 -0.57 -30.44
CA HIS A 349 -10.31 0.19 -31.34
C HIS A 349 -9.70 -0.64 -32.48
N PHE A 350 -9.69 -1.97 -32.35
CA PHE A 350 -9.25 -2.90 -33.41
C PHE A 350 -10.40 -3.42 -34.27
N LYS A 351 -11.65 -3.23 -33.82
CA LYS A 351 -12.85 -3.57 -34.59
C LYS A 351 -13.31 -2.44 -35.53
N ARG A 352 -12.70 -1.26 -35.42
CA ARG A 352 -12.81 -0.12 -36.36
C ARG A 352 -11.48 0.06 -37.05
#